data_AF-A0A7I8ETM4-F1
#
_entry.id   AF-A0A7I8ETM4-F1
#
_cell.length_a   1.000
_cell.length_b   1.000
_cell.length_c   1.000
_cell.angle_alpha   90.00
_cell.angle_beta   90.00
_cell.angle_gamma   90.00
#
_symmetry.space_group_name_H-M   'P 1'
#
loop_
_entity.id
_entity.type
_entity.pdbx_description
1 polymer ?
#
loop_
_entity_poly.entity_id
_entity_poly.type
_entity_poly.pdbx_seq_one_letter_code
_entity_poly.pdbx_strand_id
1 'polypeptide(L)'
;MGNTNEQRSSRERFNQQSVVHAQEDAALQHLPPLPPADARGQEACAIIQLYLGIWDELSAEQRERVMLHVRSCPACARDYQLLTRTTRLIAQLPASEPSLQVDRAIRTALAQQVQRSSRANGRLRRSRSSAAQTVPWIGGYGFRQAAHATRTRIMIPVAAALVAVALIFVVLFSGSHVLPWQAQQSFALPANLSWSSYVLLQKQTMMSSSGPYEVTTYHDMQNQQVNVETRMDGQLDVVVVKDAQKSLGLDMMHHVAQWNVSDWDNSGTAFNLTTLRNQLASGQAKYLGKGQFRGQPVYQIKIAGGDILLLDMHYMPVNMLEATSAGGQAAPMYDTVEWLHPDQVSSSMWDMNVPPGFQIGELPARPA
;
A
#
# COMPACT_ATOMS: atom_id res chain seq x y z
N MET A 1 -11.49 23.36 -45.63
CA MET A 1 -10.52 23.83 -44.63
C MET A 1 -10.38 22.72 -43.60
N GLY A 2 -9.33 21.91 -43.72
CA GLY A 2 -9.16 20.65 -42.98
C GLY A 2 -8.19 20.80 -41.81
N ASN A 3 -8.50 20.08 -40.73
CA ASN A 3 -7.83 20.04 -39.43
C ASN A 3 -6.31 19.80 -39.51
N THR A 4 -5.54 20.81 -39.13
CA THR A 4 -4.06 20.75 -38.98
C THR A 4 -3.62 20.34 -37.57
N ASN A 5 -4.54 20.20 -36.60
CA ASN A 5 -4.19 20.01 -35.20
C ASN A 5 -3.95 18.55 -34.77
N GLU A 6 -4.60 17.58 -35.42
CA GLU A 6 -4.44 16.15 -35.05
C GLU A 6 -3.10 15.56 -35.50
N GLN A 7 -2.54 16.03 -36.61
CA GLN A 7 -1.25 15.51 -37.13
C GLN A 7 -0.05 15.92 -36.27
N ARG A 8 -0.16 16.97 -35.45
CA ARG A 8 0.93 17.43 -34.57
C ARG A 8 1.06 16.54 -33.32
N SER A 9 -0.06 16.12 -32.74
CA SER A 9 -0.08 15.26 -31.53
C SER A 9 0.48 13.85 -31.80
N SER A 10 0.20 13.27 -32.97
CA SER A 10 0.72 11.94 -33.31
C SER A 10 2.24 11.93 -33.52
N ARG A 11 2.81 13.05 -33.99
CA ARG A 11 4.25 13.17 -34.25
C ARG A 11 5.07 13.39 -32.97
N GLU A 12 4.49 14.06 -31.97
CA GLU A 12 5.09 14.22 -30.64
C GLU A 12 5.11 12.91 -29.84
N ARG A 13 4.05 12.09 -29.93
CA ARG A 13 4.00 10.78 -29.26
C ARG A 13 5.04 9.79 -29.81
N PHE A 14 5.26 9.79 -31.13
CA PHE A 14 6.29 8.95 -31.74
C PHE A 14 7.71 9.35 -31.32
N ASN A 15 7.95 10.65 -31.12
CA ASN A 15 9.25 11.15 -30.67
C ASN A 15 9.49 10.85 -29.18
N GLN A 16 8.47 10.94 -28.33
CA GLN A 16 8.60 10.60 -26.90
C GLN A 16 8.87 9.10 -26.70
N GLN A 17 8.20 8.23 -27.46
CA GLN A 17 8.41 6.78 -27.36
C GLN A 17 9.82 6.34 -27.81
N SER A 18 10.46 7.10 -28.70
CA SER A 18 11.84 6.85 -29.14
C SER A 18 12.89 7.28 -28.11
N VAL A 19 12.58 8.25 -27.24
CA VAL A 19 13.51 8.75 -26.21
C VAL A 19 13.50 7.86 -24.96
N VAL A 20 12.36 7.27 -24.60
CA VAL A 20 12.24 6.35 -23.45
C VAL A 20 13.09 5.09 -23.65
N HIS A 21 13.11 4.52 -24.86
CA HIS A 21 13.99 3.37 -25.17
C HIS A 21 15.49 3.71 -25.08
N ALA A 22 15.89 4.96 -25.33
CA ALA A 22 17.29 5.36 -25.27
C ALA A 22 17.80 5.57 -23.83
N GLN A 23 16.90 5.71 -22.85
CA GLN A 23 17.25 6.06 -21.46
C GLN A 23 17.27 4.84 -20.53
N GLU A 24 16.46 3.80 -20.78
CA GLU A 24 16.62 2.46 -20.18
C GLU A 24 17.97 1.81 -20.53
N ASP A 25 18.49 2.10 -21.72
CA ASP A 25 19.83 1.67 -22.13
C ASP A 25 20.95 2.31 -21.30
N ALA A 26 20.71 3.44 -20.62
CA ALA A 26 21.72 4.20 -19.88
C ALA A 26 22.02 3.64 -18.48
N ALA A 27 21.03 3.06 -17.78
CA ALA A 27 21.24 2.44 -16.46
C ALA A 27 21.89 1.05 -16.56
N LEU A 28 21.75 0.38 -17.70
CA LEU A 28 22.47 -0.86 -18.04
C LEU A 28 23.94 -0.63 -18.45
N GLN A 29 24.41 0.62 -18.58
CA GLN A 29 25.77 0.96 -19.03
C GLN A 29 26.89 0.55 -18.06
N HIS A 30 26.58 0.06 -16.86
CA HIS A 30 27.59 -0.45 -15.91
C HIS A 30 27.70 -1.98 -15.87
N LEU A 31 26.85 -2.69 -16.62
CA LEU A 31 27.00 -4.14 -16.77
C LEU A 31 27.85 -4.45 -18.01
N PRO A 32 28.76 -5.44 -17.94
CA PRO A 32 29.46 -5.91 -19.11
C PRO A 32 28.44 -6.44 -20.13
N PRO A 33 28.64 -6.23 -21.44
CA PRO A 33 27.70 -6.70 -22.45
C PRO A 33 27.53 -8.22 -22.36
N LEU A 34 26.30 -8.69 -22.57
CA LEU A 34 26.03 -10.13 -22.61
C LEU A 34 26.92 -10.80 -23.66
N PRO A 35 27.59 -11.91 -23.31
CA PRO A 35 28.43 -12.60 -24.26
C PRO A 35 27.58 -13.16 -25.40
N PRO A 36 28.14 -13.30 -26.62
CA PRO A 36 27.44 -13.92 -27.72
C PRO A 36 27.04 -15.37 -27.36
N ALA A 37 25.98 -15.86 -28.00
CA ALA A 37 25.33 -17.14 -27.67
C ALA A 37 26.28 -18.35 -27.66
N ASP A 38 27.34 -18.29 -28.46
CA ASP A 38 28.35 -19.33 -28.65
C ASP A 38 29.65 -19.09 -27.87
N ALA A 39 29.76 -17.97 -27.13
CA ALA A 39 30.92 -17.67 -26.32
C ALA A 39 31.13 -18.72 -25.23
N ARG A 40 32.38 -19.19 -25.09
CA ARG A 40 32.80 -20.17 -24.08
C ARG A 40 34.02 -19.68 -23.35
N GLY A 41 34.19 -20.12 -22.11
CA GLY A 41 35.35 -19.79 -21.28
C GLY A 41 34.95 -19.15 -19.94
N GLN A 42 35.95 -18.93 -19.10
CA GLN A 42 35.75 -18.40 -17.75
C GLN A 42 35.19 -16.98 -17.75
N GLU A 43 35.61 -16.15 -18.70
CA GLU A 43 35.13 -14.77 -18.83
C GLU A 43 33.63 -14.70 -19.15
N ALA A 44 33.15 -15.51 -20.12
CA ALA A 44 31.72 -15.63 -20.42
C ALA A 44 30.93 -16.14 -19.21
N CYS A 45 31.46 -17.13 -18.47
CA CYS A 45 30.82 -17.63 -17.24
C CYS A 45 30.72 -16.56 -16.16
N ALA A 46 31.77 -15.75 -15.96
CA ALA A 46 31.78 -14.69 -14.96
C ALA A 46 30.74 -13.60 -15.26
N ILE A 47 30.59 -13.21 -16.52
CA ILE A 47 29.54 -12.29 -16.96
C ILE A 47 28.17 -12.92 -16.70
N ILE A 48 27.95 -14.17 -17.12
CA ILE A 48 26.67 -14.86 -16.91
C ILE A 48 26.32 -14.97 -15.41
N GLN A 49 27.30 -15.23 -14.54
CA GLN A 49 27.10 -15.26 -13.09
C GLN A 49 26.66 -13.90 -12.52
N LEU A 50 27.21 -12.77 -13.00
CA LEU A 50 26.74 -11.44 -12.63
C LEU A 50 25.27 -11.25 -13.01
N TYR A 51 24.89 -11.62 -14.23
CA TYR A 51 23.52 -11.52 -14.72
C TYR A 51 22.55 -12.44 -13.94
N LEU A 52 22.99 -13.63 -13.53
CA LEU A 52 22.19 -14.50 -12.65
C LEU A 52 21.95 -13.88 -11.27
N GLY A 53 22.84 -13.01 -10.77
CA GLY A 53 22.68 -12.31 -9.50
C GLY A 53 21.59 -11.23 -9.52
N ILE A 54 21.34 -10.62 -10.68
CA ILE A 54 20.33 -9.57 -10.90
C ILE A 54 19.14 -10.08 -11.73
N TRP A 55 18.83 -11.38 -11.60
CA TRP A 55 17.85 -12.07 -12.44
C TRP A 55 16.48 -11.37 -12.58
N ASP A 56 16.01 -10.77 -11.48
CA ASP A 56 14.71 -10.11 -11.41
C ASP A 56 14.67 -8.76 -12.16
N GLU A 57 15.83 -8.16 -12.43
CA GLU A 57 15.98 -6.87 -13.15
C GLU A 57 16.23 -7.03 -14.65
N LEU A 58 16.45 -8.27 -15.13
CA LEU A 58 16.73 -8.54 -16.55
C LEU A 58 15.48 -8.45 -17.44
N SER A 59 15.65 -7.90 -18.65
CA SER A 59 14.61 -7.94 -19.69
C SER A 59 14.35 -9.37 -20.19
N ALA A 60 13.21 -9.60 -20.84
CA ALA A 60 12.85 -10.92 -21.36
C ALA A 60 13.90 -11.48 -22.35
N GLU A 61 14.43 -10.63 -23.23
CA GLU A 61 15.47 -11.03 -24.20
C GLU A 61 16.80 -11.36 -23.52
N GLN A 62 17.19 -10.58 -22.51
CA GLN A 62 18.42 -10.84 -21.74
C GLN A 62 18.32 -12.16 -20.99
N ARG A 63 17.17 -12.43 -20.34
CA ARG A 63 16.91 -13.72 -19.67
C ARG A 63 17.02 -14.89 -20.64
N GLU A 64 16.46 -14.76 -21.84
CA GLU A 64 16.55 -15.82 -22.85
C GLU A 64 18.01 -16.11 -23.24
N ARG A 65 18.81 -15.07 -23.51
CA ARG A 65 20.24 -15.22 -23.84
C ARG A 65 21.04 -15.85 -22.70
N VAL A 66 20.80 -15.40 -21.46
CA VAL A 66 21.43 -15.98 -20.27
C VAL A 66 21.06 -17.46 -20.14
N MET A 67 19.78 -17.82 -20.31
CA MET A 67 19.33 -19.22 -20.24
C MET A 67 19.92 -20.08 -21.36
N LEU A 68 20.14 -19.53 -22.54
CA LEU A 68 20.77 -20.25 -23.64
C LEU A 68 22.22 -20.64 -23.30
N HIS A 69 22.97 -19.74 -22.67
CA HIS A 69 24.30 -20.08 -22.15
C HIS A 69 24.22 -21.09 -20.99
N VAL A 70 23.32 -20.90 -20.02
CA VAL A 70 23.13 -21.81 -18.89
C VAL A 70 22.80 -23.24 -19.35
N ARG A 71 22.01 -23.40 -20.41
CA ARG A 71 21.67 -24.72 -20.98
C ARG A 71 22.86 -25.41 -21.67
N SER A 72 23.81 -24.64 -22.20
CA SER A 72 24.95 -25.17 -22.96
C SER A 72 26.23 -25.30 -22.12
N CYS A 73 26.33 -24.57 -20.99
CA CYS A 73 27.48 -24.56 -20.10
C CYS A 73 27.18 -25.30 -18.77
N PRO A 74 27.81 -26.46 -18.50
CA PRO A 74 27.58 -27.22 -17.26
C PRO A 74 27.94 -26.48 -15.97
N ALA A 75 28.91 -25.54 -16.02
CA ALA A 75 29.29 -24.75 -14.85
C ALA A 75 28.16 -23.78 -14.45
N CYS A 76 27.70 -22.95 -15.38
CA CYS A 76 26.60 -22.01 -15.15
C CYS A 76 25.28 -22.74 -14.83
N ALA A 77 25.04 -23.93 -15.39
CA ALA A 77 23.90 -24.77 -15.03
C ALA A 77 23.89 -25.14 -13.54
N ARG A 78 25.05 -25.50 -12.99
CA ARG A 78 25.18 -25.82 -11.56
C ARG A 78 24.94 -24.60 -10.69
N ASP A 79 25.49 -23.44 -11.07
CA ASP A 79 25.32 -22.20 -10.32
C ASP A 79 23.85 -21.75 -10.30
N TYR A 80 23.17 -21.83 -11.45
CA TYR A 80 21.74 -21.54 -11.54
C TYR A 80 20.90 -22.50 -10.68
N GLN A 81 21.21 -23.79 -10.69
CA GLN A 81 20.52 -24.78 -9.83
C GLN A 81 20.78 -24.51 -8.35
N LEU A 82 22.00 -24.14 -7.98
CA LEU A 82 22.34 -23.77 -6.62
C LEU A 82 21.54 -22.55 -6.18
N LEU A 83 21.56 -21.48 -6.99
CA LEU A 83 20.87 -20.22 -6.73
C LEU A 83 19.36 -20.45 -6.57
N THR A 84 18.72 -21.16 -7.51
CA THR A 84 17.28 -21.50 -7.41
C THR A 84 16.95 -22.36 -6.19
N ARG A 85 17.83 -23.28 -5.80
CA ARG A 85 17.66 -24.09 -4.59
C ARG A 85 17.77 -23.24 -3.32
N THR A 86 18.78 -22.37 -3.22
CA THR A 86 18.94 -21.45 -2.10
C THR A 86 17.78 -20.48 -1.99
N THR A 87 17.30 -19.90 -3.10
CA THR A 87 16.13 -19.01 -3.08
C THR A 87 14.88 -19.74 -2.59
N ARG A 88 14.68 -21.01 -2.99
CA ARG A 88 13.60 -21.84 -2.46
C ARG A 88 13.74 -22.13 -0.97
N LEU A 89 14.95 -22.42 -0.50
CA LEU A 89 15.20 -22.67 0.93
C LEU A 89 14.97 -21.41 1.76
N ILE A 90 15.42 -20.25 1.30
CA ILE A 90 15.18 -18.95 1.95
C ILE A 90 13.69 -18.63 1.96
N ALA A 91 12.98 -18.85 0.85
CA ALA A 91 11.53 -18.64 0.77
C ALA A 91 10.72 -19.58 1.69
N GLN A 92 11.30 -20.70 2.11
CA GLN A 92 10.69 -21.64 3.07
C GLN A 92 11.03 -21.31 4.52
N LEU A 93 11.96 -20.38 4.78
CA LEU A 93 12.22 -19.94 6.15
C LEU A 93 10.95 -19.30 6.70
N PRO A 94 10.54 -19.64 7.94
CA PRO A 94 9.43 -18.96 8.57
C PRO A 94 9.74 -17.47 8.62
N ALA A 95 8.75 -16.64 8.31
CA ALA A 95 8.89 -15.20 8.44
C ALA A 95 9.43 -14.89 9.84
N SER A 96 10.54 -14.15 9.91
CA SER A 96 11.12 -13.79 11.19
C SER A 96 10.13 -12.90 11.94
N GLU A 97 9.45 -13.46 12.93
CA GLU A 97 8.67 -12.66 13.86
C GLU A 97 9.65 -11.81 14.69
N PRO A 98 9.43 -10.49 14.81
CA PRO A 98 10.26 -9.66 15.67
C PRO A 98 10.20 -10.22 17.10
N SER A 99 11.35 -10.23 17.78
CA SER A 99 11.41 -10.81 19.12
C SER A 99 10.49 -10.05 20.07
N LEU A 100 9.93 -10.76 21.07
CA LEU A 100 9.13 -10.16 22.15
C LEU A 100 9.83 -8.98 22.86
N GLN A 101 11.17 -8.93 22.82
CA GLN A 101 11.95 -7.82 23.36
C GLN A 101 11.87 -6.57 22.47
N VAL A 102 11.92 -6.73 21.15
CA VAL A 102 11.74 -5.63 20.18
C VAL A 102 10.31 -5.09 20.29
N ASP A 103 9.31 -5.97 20.36
CA ASP A 103 7.91 -5.58 20.58
C ASP A 103 7.68 -4.82 21.90
N ARG A 104 8.38 -5.22 22.98
CA ARG A 104 8.34 -4.49 24.25
C ARG A 104 9.04 -3.14 24.13
N ALA A 105 10.20 -3.08 23.48
CA ALA A 105 10.94 -1.84 23.27
C ALA A 105 10.15 -0.83 22.43
N ILE A 106 9.44 -1.29 21.40
CA ILE A 106 8.57 -0.46 20.58
C ILE A 106 7.36 0.01 21.40
N ARG A 107 6.70 -0.90 22.15
CA ARG A 107 5.57 -0.52 23.02
C ARG A 107 5.98 0.47 24.11
N THR A 108 7.16 0.33 24.71
CA THR A 108 7.65 1.29 25.71
C THR A 108 8.02 2.63 25.07
N ALA A 109 8.63 2.63 23.88
CA ALA A 109 8.92 3.85 23.13
C ALA A 109 7.63 4.60 22.77
N LEU A 110 6.61 3.90 22.25
CA LEU A 110 5.30 4.48 21.94
C LEU A 110 4.59 5.00 23.19
N ALA A 111 4.62 4.25 24.31
CA ALA A 111 4.03 4.70 25.57
C ALA A 111 4.68 5.98 26.10
N GLN A 112 6.01 6.12 25.97
CA GLN A 112 6.72 7.34 26.33
C GLN A 112 6.38 8.50 25.41
N GLN A 113 6.23 8.26 24.11
CA GLN A 113 5.84 9.28 23.14
C GLN A 113 4.43 9.81 23.43
N VAL A 114 3.45 8.93 23.67
CA VAL A 114 2.08 9.32 24.04
C VAL A 114 2.04 10.11 25.35
N GLN A 115 2.84 9.74 26.35
CA GLN A 115 2.92 10.51 27.60
C GLN A 115 3.52 11.91 27.40
N ARG A 116 4.49 12.07 26.49
CA ARG A 116 5.09 13.36 26.16
C ARG A 116 4.10 14.28 25.44
N SER A 117 3.36 13.78 24.45
CA SER A 117 2.32 14.55 23.76
C SER A 117 1.14 14.90 24.67
N SER A 118 0.75 14.00 25.58
CA SER A 118 -0.30 14.27 26.59
C SER A 118 0.08 15.40 27.55
N ARG A 119 1.35 15.47 27.98
CA ARG A 119 1.85 16.50 28.90
C ARG A 119 2.02 17.86 28.22
N ALA A 120 2.35 17.89 26.93
CA ALA A 120 2.38 19.11 26.13
C ALA A 120 0.97 19.74 26.03
N ASN A 121 -0.05 18.93 25.75
CA ASN A 121 -1.44 19.41 25.64
C ASN A 121 -2.09 19.73 27.00
N GLY A 122 -1.67 19.08 28.09
CA GLY A 122 -2.18 19.35 29.44
C GLY A 122 -1.79 20.73 30.01
N ARG A 123 -0.71 21.35 29.53
CA ARG A 123 -0.29 22.69 29.99
C ARG A 123 -1.12 23.83 29.38
N LEU A 124 -1.69 23.65 28.19
CA LEU A 124 -2.53 24.66 27.54
C LEU A 124 -3.94 24.73 28.14
N ARG A 125 -4.43 23.66 28.78
CA ARG A 125 -5.79 23.61 29.35
C ARG A 125 -5.90 24.13 30.79
N ARG A 126 -4.79 24.26 31.53
CA ARG A 126 -4.81 24.70 32.93
C ARG A 126 -4.73 26.22 33.12
N SER A 127 -4.55 26.99 32.05
CA SER A 127 -4.45 28.46 32.11
C SER A 127 -5.78 29.19 31.87
N ARG A 128 -6.91 28.48 31.71
CA ARG A 128 -8.20 29.09 31.34
C ARG A 128 -9.35 28.91 32.34
N SER A 129 -9.07 28.36 33.53
CA SER A 129 -10.10 28.08 34.54
C SER A 129 -9.84 28.80 35.86
N SER A 130 -9.63 30.12 35.79
CA SER A 130 -9.62 31.03 36.94
C SER A 130 -10.34 32.33 36.59
N ALA A 131 -11.60 32.23 36.14
CA ALA A 131 -12.54 33.34 36.04
C ALA A 131 -13.98 32.81 35.84
N ALA A 132 -14.69 32.56 36.95
CA ALA A 132 -16.16 32.56 37.09
C ALA A 132 -16.48 31.95 38.46
N GLN A 133 -16.55 32.75 39.53
CA GLN A 133 -17.80 33.30 40.06
C GLN A 133 -18.85 32.25 40.43
N THR A 134 -18.77 31.81 41.69
CA THR A 134 -19.85 31.84 42.69
C THR A 134 -21.29 31.85 42.20
N VAL A 135 -21.99 30.72 42.36
CA VAL A 135 -23.40 30.69 42.78
C VAL A 135 -23.61 29.47 43.70
N PRO A 136 -24.19 29.63 44.91
CA PRO A 136 -24.52 28.50 45.77
C PRO A 136 -25.91 27.98 45.43
N TRP A 137 -26.05 26.69 45.15
CA TRP A 137 -27.35 26.04 45.13
C TRP A 137 -27.36 24.81 46.03
N ILE A 138 -28.46 24.74 46.77
CA ILE A 138 -28.75 23.89 47.92
C ILE A 138 -29.50 22.65 47.42
N GLY A 139 -29.19 21.50 48.02
CA GLY A 139 -29.96 20.25 47.92
C GLY A 139 -29.63 19.44 46.66
N GLY A 140 -29.44 18.13 46.70
CA GLY A 140 -29.82 17.11 47.66
C GLY A 140 -30.05 15.82 46.85
N TYR A 141 -29.82 14.65 47.45
CA TYR A 141 -30.12 13.30 46.95
C TYR A 141 -29.22 12.83 45.77
N GLY A 142 -28.39 11.79 45.84
CA GLY A 142 -28.27 10.66 46.75
C GLY A 142 -28.65 9.35 46.06
N PHE A 143 -27.72 8.66 45.38
CA PHE A 143 -27.82 7.23 44.99
C PHE A 143 -26.39 6.68 44.84
N ARG A 144 -25.80 6.11 45.89
CA ARG A 144 -25.77 4.67 46.28
C ARG A 144 -25.28 3.71 45.18
N GLN A 145 -24.08 3.22 45.46
CA GLN A 145 -23.36 2.09 44.89
C GLN A 145 -24.18 0.79 44.99
N ALA A 146 -24.06 -0.07 43.97
CA ALA A 146 -24.25 -1.52 44.13
C ALA A 146 -23.38 -2.25 43.10
N ALA A 147 -22.34 -2.90 43.61
CA ALA A 147 -21.55 -3.90 42.91
C ALA A 147 -22.29 -5.24 42.98
N HIS A 148 -22.40 -5.95 41.86
CA HIS A 148 -22.70 -7.38 41.89
C HIS A 148 -21.85 -8.12 40.85
N ALA A 149 -20.90 -8.89 41.38
CA ALA A 149 -20.22 -9.97 40.70
C ALA A 149 -21.12 -11.21 40.74
N THR A 150 -21.31 -11.88 39.60
CA THR A 150 -21.88 -13.22 39.54
C THR A 150 -20.98 -14.14 38.73
N ARG A 151 -20.46 -15.14 39.44
CA ARG A 151 -19.56 -16.20 38.98
C ARG A 151 -20.41 -17.47 38.91
N THR A 152 -20.80 -17.91 37.72
CA THR A 152 -21.55 -19.16 37.52
C THR A 152 -20.60 -20.27 37.08
N ARG A 153 -20.43 -21.26 37.96
CA ARG A 153 -19.83 -22.56 37.67
C ARG A 153 -20.95 -23.49 37.20
N ILE A 154 -20.83 -24.06 36.00
CA ILE A 154 -21.71 -25.12 35.51
C ILE A 154 -20.95 -26.44 35.66
N MET A 155 -21.51 -27.35 36.46
CA MET A 155 -21.13 -28.76 36.52
C MET A 155 -21.99 -29.53 35.52
N ILE A 156 -21.36 -30.40 34.73
CA ILE A 156 -22.05 -31.40 33.89
C ILE A 156 -21.83 -32.77 34.56
N PRO A 157 -22.88 -33.52 34.90
CA PRO A 157 -22.74 -34.88 35.41
C PRO A 157 -22.45 -35.87 34.28
N VAL A 158 -21.47 -36.74 34.55
CA VAL A 158 -21.13 -37.94 33.79
C VAL A 158 -22.11 -39.05 34.19
N ALA A 159 -22.94 -39.52 33.25
CA ALA A 159 -23.44 -40.90 33.22
C ALA A 159 -24.33 -41.12 31.99
N ALA A 160 -23.86 -41.93 31.03
CA ALA A 160 -24.63 -42.95 30.30
C ALA A 160 -23.80 -43.44 29.10
N ALA A 161 -22.76 -44.21 29.41
CA ALA A 161 -22.17 -45.12 28.45
C ALA A 161 -23.05 -46.38 28.33
N LEU A 162 -23.07 -46.99 27.14
CA LEU A 162 -23.42 -48.40 26.84
C LEU A 162 -24.62 -48.73 25.93
N VAL A 163 -25.04 -47.86 24.99
CA VAL A 163 -25.80 -48.35 23.80
C VAL A 163 -25.42 -47.66 22.46
N ALA A 164 -24.67 -46.56 22.47
CA ALA A 164 -24.43 -45.77 21.25
C ALA A 164 -23.21 -46.18 20.40
N VAL A 165 -22.62 -47.36 20.55
CA VAL A 165 -21.43 -47.75 19.75
C VAL A 165 -21.79 -48.47 18.44
N ALA A 166 -22.95 -49.13 18.36
CA ALA A 166 -23.36 -49.88 17.17
C ALA A 166 -24.06 -49.04 16.09
N LEU A 167 -24.69 -47.90 16.47
CA LEU A 167 -25.32 -46.97 15.50
C LEU A 167 -24.36 -45.89 14.97
N ILE A 168 -23.20 -45.71 15.61
CA ILE A 168 -22.17 -44.76 15.14
C ILE A 168 -21.44 -45.30 13.91
N PHE A 169 -21.26 -46.62 13.78
CA PHE A 169 -20.54 -47.19 12.62
C PHE A 169 -21.33 -47.19 11.31
N VAL A 170 -22.67 -47.23 11.33
CA VAL A 170 -23.49 -47.20 10.10
C VAL A 170 -23.65 -45.76 9.57
N VAL A 171 -23.61 -44.74 10.43
CA VAL A 171 -23.57 -43.33 9.99
C VAL A 171 -22.17 -42.91 9.51
N LEU A 172 -21.11 -43.59 9.96
CA LEU A 172 -19.74 -43.29 9.55
C LEU A 172 -19.35 -43.79 8.14
N PHE A 173 -20.14 -44.64 7.49
CA PHE A 173 -19.76 -45.23 6.20
C PHE A 173 -20.68 -44.88 5.00
N SER A 174 -21.80 -44.20 5.24
CA SER A 174 -22.71 -43.76 4.16
C SER A 174 -22.57 -42.28 3.76
N GLY A 175 -21.61 -41.56 4.35
CA GLY A 175 -21.36 -40.13 4.10
C GLY A 175 -20.23 -39.83 3.09
N SER A 176 -19.62 -40.81 2.43
CA SER A 176 -18.39 -40.62 1.63
C SER A 176 -18.61 -40.04 0.22
N HIS A 177 -19.81 -39.52 -0.06
CA HIS A 177 -20.11 -38.75 -1.28
C HIS A 177 -20.43 -37.29 -0.97
N VAL A 178 -19.92 -36.74 0.15
CA VAL A 178 -19.66 -35.31 0.17
C VAL A 178 -18.61 -35.08 -0.91
N LEU A 179 -19.08 -34.69 -2.10
CA LEU A 179 -18.30 -34.10 -3.16
C LEU A 179 -17.16 -33.30 -2.52
N PRO A 180 -15.89 -33.44 -2.97
CA PRO A 180 -14.84 -32.56 -2.50
C PRO A 180 -15.38 -31.16 -2.76
N TRP A 181 -15.81 -30.53 -1.66
CA TRP A 181 -16.25 -29.16 -1.62
C TRP A 181 -15.01 -28.47 -2.14
N GLN A 182 -15.03 -28.11 -3.42
CA GLN A 182 -13.90 -27.50 -4.07
C GLN A 182 -13.67 -26.28 -3.21
N ALA A 183 -12.63 -26.35 -2.35
CA ALA A 183 -12.20 -25.24 -1.55
C ALA A 183 -12.04 -24.15 -2.59
N GLN A 184 -12.98 -23.20 -2.59
CA GLN A 184 -13.02 -22.14 -3.60
C GLN A 184 -11.61 -21.61 -3.61
N GLN A 185 -10.90 -21.82 -4.72
CA GLN A 185 -9.51 -21.43 -4.83
C GLN A 185 -9.47 -19.97 -4.42
N SER A 186 -8.88 -19.71 -3.25
CA SER A 186 -8.84 -18.38 -2.69
C SER A 186 -8.08 -17.56 -3.72
N PHE A 187 -8.73 -16.52 -4.23
CA PHE A 187 -8.09 -15.61 -5.16
C PHE A 187 -6.78 -15.14 -4.52
N ALA A 188 -5.67 -15.42 -5.20
CA ALA A 188 -4.34 -15.07 -4.73
C ALA A 188 -3.66 -14.21 -5.79
N LEU A 189 -2.99 -13.16 -5.31
CA LEU A 189 -2.16 -12.32 -6.17
C LEU A 189 -0.86 -13.07 -6.50
N PRO A 190 -0.29 -12.91 -7.71
CA PRO A 190 0.98 -13.52 -8.05
C PRO A 190 2.08 -13.15 -7.05
N ALA A 191 2.92 -14.11 -6.65
CA ALA A 191 3.96 -13.88 -5.66
C ALA A 191 5.04 -12.89 -6.14
N ASN A 192 5.28 -12.85 -7.45
CA ASN A 192 6.23 -11.95 -8.11
C ASN A 192 5.65 -10.59 -8.49
N LEU A 193 4.37 -10.31 -8.21
CA LEU A 193 3.80 -8.99 -8.44
C LEU A 193 4.49 -7.96 -7.53
N SER A 194 4.90 -6.84 -8.10
CA SER A 194 5.39 -5.70 -7.33
C SER A 194 4.85 -4.40 -7.94
N TRP A 195 4.56 -3.44 -7.08
CA TRP A 195 4.23 -2.06 -7.46
C TRP A 195 5.36 -1.10 -7.14
N SER A 196 6.47 -1.59 -6.58
CA SER A 196 7.55 -0.75 -6.04
C SER A 196 8.27 0.07 -7.10
N SER A 197 8.25 -0.31 -8.38
CA SER A 197 8.98 0.38 -9.45
C SER A 197 8.24 1.59 -10.04
N TYR A 198 7.19 2.07 -9.38
CA TYR A 198 6.31 3.10 -9.91
C TYR A 198 6.02 4.20 -8.90
N VAL A 199 5.60 5.35 -9.42
CA VAL A 199 4.95 6.40 -8.66
C VAL A 199 3.46 6.33 -8.96
N LEU A 200 2.64 6.18 -7.92
CA LEU A 200 1.20 6.20 -8.04
C LEU A 200 0.70 7.66 -8.01
N LEU A 201 0.11 8.12 -9.11
CA LEU A 201 -0.60 9.39 -9.21
C LEU A 201 -2.09 9.16 -8.98
N GLN A 202 -2.68 9.96 -8.09
CA GLN A 202 -4.10 9.94 -7.78
C GLN A 202 -4.65 11.37 -7.80
N LYS A 203 -5.83 11.55 -8.38
CA LYS A 203 -6.55 12.83 -8.32
C LYS A 203 -7.96 12.62 -7.81
N GLN A 204 -8.38 13.47 -6.90
CA GLN A 204 -9.71 13.45 -6.32
C GLN A 204 -10.25 14.86 -6.14
N THR A 205 -11.45 15.10 -6.63
CA THR A 205 -12.25 16.28 -6.31
C THR A 205 -13.05 16.01 -5.04
N MET A 206 -12.84 16.82 -4.01
CA MET A 206 -13.55 16.75 -2.74
C MET A 206 -14.47 17.96 -2.58
N MET A 207 -15.51 17.83 -1.77
CA MET A 207 -16.40 18.93 -1.42
C MET A 207 -16.11 19.41 -0.01
N SER A 208 -15.95 20.72 0.15
CA SER A 208 -15.93 21.41 1.44
C SER A 208 -17.14 22.32 1.59
N SER A 209 -17.30 22.88 2.79
CA SER A 209 -18.27 23.98 3.04
C SER A 209 -18.06 25.23 2.16
N SER A 210 -16.84 25.49 1.67
CA SER A 210 -16.50 26.64 0.82
C SER A 210 -16.60 26.36 -0.68
N GLY A 211 -16.82 25.10 -1.07
CA GLY A 211 -16.83 24.67 -2.46
C GLY A 211 -15.94 23.45 -2.73
N PRO A 212 -15.83 23.02 -4.01
CA PRO A 212 -14.97 21.92 -4.39
C PRO A 212 -13.49 22.30 -4.25
N TYR A 213 -12.66 21.31 -3.95
CA TYR A 213 -11.20 21.42 -3.99
C TYR A 213 -10.60 20.14 -4.56
N GLU A 214 -9.44 20.26 -5.20
CA GLU A 214 -8.72 19.13 -5.79
C GLU A 214 -7.61 18.68 -4.85
N VAL A 215 -7.46 17.36 -4.71
CA VAL A 215 -6.31 16.73 -4.06
C VAL A 215 -5.60 15.86 -5.10
N THR A 216 -4.35 16.18 -5.37
CA THR A 216 -3.45 15.38 -6.19
C THR A 216 -2.40 14.74 -5.30
N THR A 217 -2.28 13.42 -5.35
CA THR A 217 -1.32 12.65 -4.54
C THR A 217 -0.37 11.91 -5.47
N TYR A 218 0.93 12.05 -5.22
CA TYR A 218 2.00 11.23 -5.78
C TYR A 218 2.58 10.36 -4.66
N HIS A 219 2.64 9.06 -4.87
CA HIS A 219 3.23 8.12 -3.93
C HIS A 219 4.33 7.31 -4.61
N ASP A 220 5.59 7.60 -4.26
CA ASP A 220 6.73 6.76 -4.63
C ASP A 220 6.63 5.43 -3.88
N MET A 221 6.32 4.37 -4.62
CA MET A 221 6.09 3.05 -4.04
C MET A 221 7.39 2.36 -3.60
N GLN A 222 8.55 2.78 -4.12
CA GLN A 222 9.85 2.25 -3.74
C GLN A 222 10.28 2.83 -2.39
N ASN A 223 10.31 4.16 -2.33
CA ASN A 223 10.88 4.90 -1.21
C ASN A 223 9.84 5.24 -0.13
N GLN A 224 8.57 4.94 -0.39
CA GLN A 224 7.44 5.27 0.47
C GLN A 224 7.35 6.79 0.74
N GLN A 225 7.78 7.59 -0.24
CA GLN A 225 7.65 9.04 -0.20
C GLN A 225 6.29 9.44 -0.76
N VAL A 226 5.69 10.47 -0.19
CA VAL A 226 4.37 10.97 -0.58
C VAL A 226 4.45 12.47 -0.79
N ASN A 227 3.92 12.95 -1.91
CA ASN A 227 3.66 14.36 -2.16
C ASN A 227 2.15 14.53 -2.35
N VAL A 228 1.53 15.39 -1.56
CA VAL A 228 0.12 15.73 -1.64
C VAL A 228 -0.01 17.20 -1.96
N GLU A 229 -0.65 17.53 -3.06
CA GLU A 229 -1.02 18.88 -3.45
C GLU A 229 -2.53 19.06 -3.26
N THR A 230 -2.92 20.04 -2.46
CA THR A 230 -4.33 20.41 -2.24
C THR A 230 -4.58 21.81 -2.75
N ARG A 231 -5.49 21.95 -3.72
CA ARG A 231 -5.79 23.23 -4.38
C ARG A 231 -7.26 23.57 -4.30
N MET A 232 -7.55 24.81 -3.93
CA MET A 232 -8.86 25.44 -4.00
C MET A 232 -8.69 26.83 -4.61
N ASP A 233 -9.38 27.08 -5.74
CA ASP A 233 -9.15 28.27 -6.56
C ASP A 233 -9.20 29.56 -5.75
N GLY A 234 -8.05 30.25 -5.71
CA GLY A 234 -7.88 31.54 -5.02
C GLY A 234 -8.01 31.50 -3.50
N GLN A 235 -8.09 30.32 -2.88
CA GLN A 235 -8.28 30.17 -1.42
C GLN A 235 -7.20 29.34 -0.75
N LEU A 236 -6.69 28.30 -1.43
CA LEU A 236 -5.77 27.35 -0.84
C LEU A 236 -4.85 26.76 -1.90
N ASP A 237 -3.55 26.74 -1.63
CA ASP A 237 -2.58 25.92 -2.35
C ASP A 237 -1.56 25.40 -1.34
N VAL A 238 -1.75 24.15 -0.90
CA VAL A 238 -0.91 23.50 0.10
C VAL A 238 -0.26 22.27 -0.50
N VAL A 239 1.07 22.20 -0.39
CA VAL A 239 1.87 21.05 -0.79
C VAL A 239 2.44 20.39 0.46
N VAL A 240 2.30 19.08 0.59
CA VAL A 240 2.88 18.30 1.69
C VAL A 240 3.75 17.21 1.13
N VAL A 241 5.02 17.23 1.49
CA VAL A 241 6.01 16.20 1.15
C VAL A 241 6.35 15.41 2.40
N LYS A 242 6.34 14.09 2.31
CA LYS A 242 6.53 13.17 3.44
C LYS A 242 7.41 11.99 3.06
N ASP A 243 8.23 11.56 4.01
CA ASP A 243 8.96 10.29 3.98
C ASP A 243 8.62 9.46 5.23
N ALA A 244 9.39 8.40 5.47
CA ALA A 244 9.21 7.52 6.62
C ALA A 244 9.43 8.20 7.99
N GLN A 245 10.10 9.35 8.05
CA GLN A 245 10.56 9.98 9.29
C GLN A 245 9.93 11.35 9.56
N LYS A 246 9.68 12.13 8.51
CA LYS A 246 9.27 13.53 8.62
C LYS A 246 8.32 13.92 7.50
N SER A 247 7.63 15.02 7.71
CA SER A 247 6.81 15.70 6.71
C SER A 247 7.09 17.20 6.73
N LEU A 248 7.06 17.81 5.54
CA LEU A 248 7.13 19.24 5.33
C LEU A 248 5.87 19.65 4.57
N GLY A 249 5.08 20.54 5.15
CA GLY A 249 3.99 21.18 4.42
C GLY A 249 4.29 22.63 4.13
N LEU A 250 3.81 23.09 2.98
CA LEU A 250 4.07 24.39 2.38
C LEU A 250 2.73 25.01 1.99
N ASP A 251 2.41 26.18 2.54
CA ASP A 251 1.37 27.05 2.03
C ASP A 251 1.99 27.94 0.94
N MET A 252 1.67 27.61 -0.31
CA MET A 252 2.23 28.27 -1.49
C MET A 252 1.67 29.69 -1.69
N MET A 253 0.50 30.00 -1.11
CA MET A 253 -0.11 31.32 -1.21
C MET A 253 0.48 32.31 -0.21
N HIS A 254 0.68 31.87 1.04
CA HIS A 254 1.16 32.72 2.13
C HIS A 254 2.66 32.59 2.41
N HIS A 255 3.36 31.71 1.68
CA HIS A 255 4.78 31.38 1.89
C HIS A 255 5.05 30.93 3.34
N VAL A 256 4.23 30.01 3.85
CA VAL A 256 4.40 29.43 5.19
C VAL A 256 4.85 27.98 5.08
N ALA A 257 5.85 27.59 5.86
CA ALA A 257 6.34 26.22 5.94
C ALA A 257 6.12 25.66 7.34
N GLN A 258 5.74 24.39 7.43
CA GLN A 258 5.56 23.69 8.70
C GLN A 258 6.16 22.29 8.63
N TRP A 259 6.90 21.92 9.67
CA TRP A 259 7.44 20.56 9.84
C TRP A 259 6.48 19.67 10.64
N ASN A 260 6.55 18.37 10.39
CA ASN A 260 5.79 17.32 11.08
C ASN A 260 4.27 17.52 10.97
N VAL A 261 3.83 17.89 9.77
CA VAL A 261 2.42 18.06 9.44
C VAL A 261 1.77 16.68 9.34
N SER A 262 0.85 16.38 10.26
CA SER A 262 0.05 15.15 10.27
C SER A 262 -1.37 15.35 9.73
N ASP A 263 -1.92 16.55 9.86
CA ASP A 263 -3.37 16.78 9.62
C ASP A 263 -3.71 16.82 8.12
N TRP A 264 -2.68 17.00 7.30
CA TRP A 264 -2.75 16.98 5.84
C TRP A 264 -2.36 15.62 5.25
N ASP A 265 -2.05 14.64 6.11
CA ASP A 265 -1.68 13.29 5.71
C ASP A 265 -2.95 12.45 5.44
N ASN A 266 -3.28 12.29 4.17
CA ASN A 266 -4.25 11.33 3.68
C ASN A 266 -3.57 10.12 3.02
N SER A 267 -2.31 9.82 3.36
CA SER A 267 -1.54 8.70 2.79
C SER A 267 -2.09 7.31 3.13
N GLY A 268 -3.35 7.20 3.56
CA GLY A 268 -4.09 5.95 3.69
C GLY A 268 -4.41 5.37 2.31
N THR A 269 -3.39 5.14 1.50
CA THR A 269 -3.56 4.52 0.19
C THR A 269 -3.90 3.05 0.43
N ALA A 270 -5.12 2.65 0.07
CA ALA A 270 -5.51 1.24 -0.01
C ALA A 270 -4.60 0.43 -0.96
N PHE A 271 -3.77 1.13 -1.74
CA PHE A 271 -2.80 0.62 -2.70
C PHE A 271 -1.49 0.14 -2.05
N ASN A 272 -1.56 -0.61 -0.95
CA ASN A 272 -0.41 -1.30 -0.39
C ASN A 272 -0.49 -2.81 -0.67
N LEU A 273 0.38 -3.30 -1.55
CA LEU A 273 0.36 -4.69 -2.00
C LEU A 273 0.60 -5.70 -0.87
N THR A 274 1.51 -5.38 0.05
CA THR A 274 1.81 -6.25 1.21
C THR A 274 0.59 -6.35 2.12
N THR A 275 -0.05 -5.23 2.43
CA THR A 275 -1.29 -5.20 3.20
C THR A 275 -2.40 -5.97 2.50
N LEU A 276 -2.58 -5.77 1.19
CA LEU A 276 -3.61 -6.46 0.41
C LEU A 276 -3.40 -7.98 0.40
N ARG A 277 -2.16 -8.45 0.20
CA ARG A 277 -1.81 -9.87 0.27
C ARG A 277 -2.14 -10.46 1.64
N ASN A 278 -1.76 -9.77 2.71
CA ASN A 278 -2.05 -10.19 4.08
C ASN A 278 -3.56 -10.22 4.35
N GLN A 279 -4.31 -9.24 3.85
CA GLN A 279 -5.76 -9.20 3.98
C GLN A 279 -6.44 -10.32 3.20
N LEU A 280 -5.98 -10.64 1.98
CA LEU A 280 -6.50 -11.77 1.20
C LEU A 280 -6.18 -13.11 1.88
N ALA A 281 -4.95 -13.28 2.38
CA ALA A 281 -4.51 -14.51 3.05
C ALA A 281 -5.26 -14.76 4.38
N SER A 282 -5.56 -13.69 5.12
CA SER A 282 -6.32 -13.76 6.37
C SER A 282 -7.85 -13.76 6.18
N GLY A 283 -8.34 -13.59 4.95
CA GLY A 283 -9.77 -13.48 4.63
C GLY A 283 -10.42 -12.14 5.00
N GLN A 284 -9.63 -11.14 5.44
CA GLN A 284 -10.10 -9.76 5.68
C GLN A 284 -10.45 -9.03 4.38
N ALA A 285 -9.77 -9.36 3.29
CA ALA A 285 -10.17 -8.96 1.94
C ALA A 285 -10.81 -10.14 1.21
N LYS A 286 -11.86 -9.86 0.44
CA LYS A 286 -12.62 -10.87 -0.30
C LYS A 286 -12.68 -10.53 -1.77
N TYR A 287 -12.23 -11.46 -2.60
CA TYR A 287 -12.45 -11.39 -4.03
C TYR A 287 -13.94 -11.54 -4.36
N LEU A 288 -14.47 -10.56 -5.09
CA LEU A 288 -15.88 -10.50 -5.48
C LEU A 288 -16.13 -11.06 -6.88
N GLY A 289 -15.09 -11.13 -7.73
CA GLY A 289 -15.21 -11.55 -9.12
C GLY A 289 -14.56 -10.58 -10.09
N LYS A 290 -14.88 -10.76 -11.37
CA LYS A 290 -14.53 -9.84 -12.44
C LYS A 290 -15.70 -8.90 -12.70
N GLY A 291 -15.40 -7.66 -13.07
CA GLY A 291 -16.37 -6.65 -13.46
C GLY A 291 -15.85 -5.79 -14.61
N GLN A 292 -16.54 -4.67 -14.84
CA GLN A 292 -16.15 -3.66 -15.81
C GLN A 292 -16.05 -2.31 -15.10
N PHE A 293 -15.03 -1.53 -15.43
CA PHE A 293 -14.88 -0.15 -14.97
C PHE A 293 -14.44 0.72 -16.14
N ARG A 294 -15.23 1.73 -16.50
CA ARG A 294 -14.99 2.61 -17.66
C ARG A 294 -14.66 1.83 -18.96
N GLY A 295 -15.32 0.69 -19.17
CA GLY A 295 -15.12 -0.17 -20.35
C GLY A 295 -13.92 -1.13 -20.30
N GLN A 296 -13.15 -1.14 -19.21
CA GLN A 296 -12.03 -2.04 -18.98
C GLN A 296 -12.40 -3.18 -18.02
N PRO A 297 -12.01 -4.43 -18.30
CA PRO A 297 -12.21 -5.54 -17.36
C PRO A 297 -11.33 -5.34 -16.12
N VAL A 298 -11.92 -5.55 -14.93
CA VAL A 298 -11.25 -5.41 -13.64
C VAL A 298 -11.55 -6.58 -12.70
N TYR A 299 -10.61 -6.92 -11.82
CA TYR A 299 -10.85 -7.70 -10.62
C TYR A 299 -11.41 -6.78 -9.52
N GLN A 300 -12.39 -7.29 -8.79
CA GLN A 300 -13.01 -6.57 -7.67
C GLN A 300 -12.66 -7.25 -6.36
N ILE A 301 -12.06 -6.50 -5.43
CA ILE A 301 -11.64 -7.01 -4.14
C ILE A 301 -12.23 -6.11 -3.05
N LYS A 302 -13.13 -6.65 -2.24
CA LYS A 302 -13.66 -5.96 -1.07
C LYS A 302 -12.61 -5.98 0.03
N ILE A 303 -12.18 -4.81 0.52
CA ILE A 303 -11.21 -4.70 1.61
C ILE A 303 -11.92 -4.51 2.97
N ALA A 304 -11.15 -4.53 4.06
CA ALA A 304 -11.68 -4.54 5.44
C ALA A 304 -12.61 -3.35 5.79
N GLY A 305 -12.48 -2.20 5.09
CA GLY A 305 -13.36 -1.03 5.25
C GLY A 305 -14.70 -1.12 4.51
N GLY A 306 -14.91 -2.15 3.71
CA GLY A 306 -16.09 -2.31 2.87
C GLY A 306 -15.95 -1.76 1.45
N ASP A 307 -14.97 -0.89 1.23
CA ASP A 307 -14.59 -0.38 -0.09
C ASP A 307 -14.15 -1.51 -1.03
N ILE A 308 -14.21 -1.24 -2.32
CA ILE A 308 -13.86 -2.21 -3.37
C ILE A 308 -12.65 -1.69 -4.13
N LEU A 309 -11.51 -2.35 -3.93
CA LEU A 309 -10.33 -2.15 -4.74
C LEU A 309 -10.54 -2.77 -6.12
N LEU A 310 -10.27 -1.98 -7.16
CA LEU A 310 -10.30 -2.41 -8.54
C LEU A 310 -8.87 -2.62 -9.04
N LEU A 311 -8.58 -3.81 -9.55
CA LEU A 311 -7.32 -4.12 -10.23
C LEU A 311 -7.60 -4.43 -11.69
N ASP A 312 -6.72 -4.04 -12.61
CA ASP A 312 -6.80 -4.48 -13.99
C ASP A 312 -6.45 -5.98 -14.13
N MET A 313 -6.47 -6.49 -15.37
CA MET A 313 -6.13 -7.89 -15.63
C MET A 313 -4.64 -8.23 -15.42
N HIS A 314 -3.77 -7.23 -15.20
CA HIS A 314 -2.36 -7.37 -14.82
C HIS A 314 -2.13 -7.12 -13.32
N TYR A 315 -3.20 -7.03 -12.52
CA TYR A 315 -3.14 -6.78 -11.08
C TYR A 315 -2.59 -5.40 -10.68
N MET A 316 -2.69 -4.42 -11.59
CA MET A 316 -2.39 -3.02 -11.32
C MET A 316 -3.66 -2.30 -10.84
N PRO A 317 -3.59 -1.52 -9.75
CA PRO A 317 -4.75 -0.79 -9.27
C PRO A 317 -5.28 0.25 -10.26
N VAL A 318 -6.60 0.26 -10.46
CA VAL A 318 -7.28 1.14 -11.42
C VAL A 318 -8.12 2.20 -10.71
N ASN A 319 -8.78 1.83 -9.61
CA ASN A 319 -9.53 2.74 -8.77
C ASN A 319 -9.91 2.05 -7.46
N MET A 320 -10.59 2.77 -6.60
CA MET A 320 -11.29 2.23 -5.45
C MET A 320 -12.73 2.73 -5.51
N LEU A 321 -13.68 1.88 -5.20
CA LEU A 321 -15.09 2.26 -5.11
C LEU A 321 -15.48 2.35 -3.63
N GLU A 322 -16.18 3.42 -3.28
CA GLU A 322 -16.69 3.60 -1.92
C GLU A 322 -17.72 2.51 -1.56
N ALA A 323 -17.70 2.08 -0.31
CA ALA A 323 -18.71 1.18 0.21
C ALA A 323 -20.13 1.78 0.05
N THR A 324 -20.96 1.18 -0.80
CA THR A 324 -22.33 1.64 -1.01
C THR A 324 -23.22 1.33 0.18
N SER A 325 -23.84 2.37 0.72
CA SER A 325 -25.00 2.26 1.62
C SER A 325 -26.20 1.72 0.84
N ALA A 326 -26.57 0.46 1.07
CA ALA A 326 -27.85 -0.17 0.71
C ALA A 326 -28.42 0.11 -0.70
N GLY A 327 -27.72 -0.34 -1.76
CA GLY A 327 -28.31 -0.55 -3.09
C GLY A 327 -27.99 0.49 -4.16
N GLY A 328 -27.21 1.52 -3.85
CA GLY A 328 -26.63 2.42 -4.86
C GLY A 328 -25.49 1.76 -5.66
N GLN A 329 -25.19 2.30 -6.84
CA GLN A 329 -23.97 1.96 -7.57
C GLN A 329 -22.76 2.63 -6.88
N ALA A 330 -21.68 1.89 -6.68
CA ALA A 330 -20.52 2.40 -5.97
C ALA A 330 -19.80 3.47 -6.79
N ALA A 331 -19.63 4.65 -6.19
CA ALA A 331 -18.94 5.76 -6.81
C ALA A 331 -17.42 5.53 -6.78
N PRO A 332 -16.68 5.91 -7.85
CA PRO A 332 -15.23 5.91 -7.80
C PRO A 332 -14.74 6.96 -6.80
N MET A 333 -13.77 6.58 -5.97
CA MET A 333 -13.15 7.48 -5.00
C MET A 333 -12.20 8.48 -5.68
N TYR A 334 -11.57 8.07 -6.78
CA TYR A 334 -10.62 8.90 -7.51
C TYR A 334 -11.13 9.22 -8.91
N ASP A 335 -10.95 10.47 -9.33
CA ASP A 335 -11.20 10.91 -10.69
C ASP A 335 -10.23 10.25 -11.66
N THR A 336 -8.96 10.19 -11.24
CA THR A 336 -7.80 9.65 -11.98
C THR A 336 -6.92 8.81 -11.07
N VAL A 337 -6.45 7.66 -11.59
CA VAL A 337 -5.40 6.83 -11.00
C VAL A 337 -4.45 6.42 -12.12
N GLU A 338 -3.19 6.79 -12.00
CA GLU A 338 -2.16 6.53 -13.02
C GLU A 338 -0.89 5.99 -12.36
N TRP A 339 -0.24 5.05 -13.05
CA TRP A 339 1.03 4.46 -12.64
C TRP A 339 2.13 5.05 -13.50
N LEU A 340 2.91 5.95 -12.92
CA LEU A 340 3.98 6.66 -13.59
C LEU A 340 5.30 5.95 -13.33
N HIS A 341 6.17 5.93 -14.33
CA HIS A 341 7.56 5.54 -14.11
C HIS A 341 8.30 6.69 -13.38
N PRO A 342 9.27 6.42 -12.49
CA PRO A 342 9.92 7.46 -11.70
C PRO A 342 10.59 8.58 -12.50
N ASP A 343 11.02 8.33 -13.73
CA ASP A 343 11.61 9.33 -14.63
C ASP A 343 10.58 10.34 -15.18
N GLN A 344 9.28 10.02 -15.12
CA GLN A 344 8.19 10.92 -15.50
C GLN A 344 7.85 11.91 -14.38
N VAL A 345 8.40 11.72 -13.18
CA VAL A 345 8.13 12.53 -12.01
C VAL A 345 9.39 13.31 -11.64
N SER A 346 9.28 14.64 -11.55
CA SER A 346 10.43 15.47 -11.18
C SER A 346 10.95 15.10 -9.80
N SER A 347 12.27 14.93 -9.66
CA SER A 347 12.89 14.67 -8.36
C SER A 347 12.66 15.81 -7.36
N SER A 348 12.42 17.04 -7.82
CA SER A 348 12.08 18.20 -6.98
C SER A 348 10.75 18.02 -6.24
N MET A 349 9.87 17.13 -6.69
CA MET A 349 8.60 16.82 -6.03
C MET A 349 8.81 16.20 -4.64
N TRP A 350 9.96 15.57 -4.43
CA TRP A 350 10.33 14.92 -3.18
C TRP A 350 11.23 15.77 -2.30
N ASP A 351 11.55 17.00 -2.73
CA ASP A 351 12.41 17.89 -1.96
C ASP A 351 11.72 18.36 -0.68
N MET A 352 12.42 18.23 0.44
CA MET A 352 11.98 18.70 1.75
C MET A 352 12.81 19.88 2.24
N ASN A 353 13.29 20.71 1.32
CA ASN A 353 13.89 21.99 1.67
C ASN A 353 12.82 23.07 1.76
N VAL A 354 12.92 23.92 2.78
CA VAL A 354 12.07 25.12 2.89
C VAL A 354 12.53 26.11 1.81
N PRO A 355 11.66 26.49 0.85
CA PRO A 355 12.07 27.40 -0.22
C PRO A 355 12.45 28.79 0.32
N PRO A 356 13.33 29.54 -0.37
CA PRO A 356 13.64 30.91 0.02
C PRO A 356 12.38 31.78 0.11
N GLY A 357 12.28 32.59 1.18
CA GLY A 357 11.13 33.47 1.42
C GLY A 357 10.00 32.84 2.23
N PHE A 358 10.02 31.52 2.44
CA PHE A 358 9.07 30.88 3.33
C PHE A 358 9.41 31.14 4.80
N GLN A 359 8.37 31.36 5.61
CA GLN A 359 8.48 31.53 7.06
C GLN A 359 7.99 30.27 7.76
N ILE A 360 8.68 29.85 8.83
CA ILE A 360 8.19 28.74 9.65
C ILE A 360 6.96 29.20 10.43
N GLY A 361 5.85 28.48 10.28
CA GLY A 361 4.58 28.79 10.92
C GLY A 361 3.63 27.60 10.97
N GLU A 362 2.34 27.89 11.17
CA GLU A 362 1.26 26.91 11.10
C GLU A 362 0.58 27.01 9.74
N LEU A 363 0.36 25.87 9.10
CA LEU A 363 -0.44 25.78 7.88
C LEU A 363 -1.91 26.08 8.20
N PRO A 364 -2.69 26.50 7.19
CA PRO A 364 -4.14 26.58 7.35
C PRO A 364 -4.72 25.21 7.77
N ALA A 365 -5.92 25.26 8.34
CA ALA A 365 -6.69 24.04 8.55
C ALA A 365 -7.12 23.47 7.20
N ARG A 366 -7.17 22.14 7.09
CA ARG A 366 -7.70 21.47 5.91
C ARG A 366 -9.17 21.86 5.70
N PRO A 367 -9.62 22.07 4.45
CA PRO A 367 -11.04 22.28 4.17
C PRO A 367 -11.88 21.13 4.72
N ALA A 368 -12.93 21.47 5.45
CA ALA A 368 -13.87 20.53 6.08
C ALA A 368 -15.15 20.36 5.27
#